data_AF-A0A6P9DWM8-F1
#
_entry.id   AF-A0A6P9DWM8-F1
#
_cell.length_a   1.000
_cell.length_b   1.000
_cell.length_c   1.000
_cell.angle_alpha   90.00
_cell.angle_beta   90.00
_cell.angle_gamma   90.00
#
_symmetry.space_group_name_H-M   'P 1'
#
loop_
_entity.id
_entity.type
_entity.pdbx_description
1 polymer ?
#
loop_
_entity_poly.entity_id
_entity_poly.type
_entity_poly.pdbx_seq_one_letter_code
_entity_poly.pdbx_strand_id
1 'polypeptide(L)'
;MASSMELSCWGGDWGLPSVHAECLVVMTYARFSGAPLKISVIDNAWNAPRGSIPLLISDDIVISQPAKILNFLRKQKYNADYELSSKDGADTLAYIALLEEKLHPAMLYTFWIEADNYYNVTKPWFASRIPFPLSWYLPRKMSRDAVNRILLTKGGPPLYSITEIEVQIYRDAKECLNLLSNRLGSSPFFFGNKPTTLDAFVFGFLAPLYKAPFLKVQLQEHLKQLPNLCHFCDDILSCYFRRNFSGTSPEGQDTVDANLQKLTQLVNKESNLIEKMDDNLRKSPQHPPRKLTTVKLSTAEEGNNSLNRLSPL
;
A
#
# COMPACT_ATOMS: atom_id res chain seq x y z
N MET A 1 16.89 2.96 -32.13
CA MET A 1 17.03 3.09 -30.66
C MET A 1 15.89 2.29 -30.06
N ALA A 2 16.12 1.40 -29.10
CA ALA A 2 15.02 0.70 -28.44
C ALA A 2 14.18 1.75 -27.67
N SER A 3 12.86 1.72 -27.80
CA SER A 3 11.96 2.59 -27.05
C SER A 3 12.20 2.41 -25.55
N SER A 4 12.32 3.52 -24.81
CA SER A 4 12.51 3.44 -23.36
C SER A 4 11.20 3.01 -22.73
N MET A 5 11.18 1.83 -22.11
CA MET A 5 10.02 1.30 -21.40
C MET A 5 10.14 1.60 -19.91
N GLU A 6 9.27 2.46 -19.39
CA GLU A 6 9.20 2.83 -17.98
C GLU A 6 7.99 2.18 -17.32
N LEU A 7 8.21 1.49 -16.19
CA LEU A 7 7.14 0.91 -15.37
C LEU A 7 6.98 1.72 -14.09
N SER A 8 5.84 2.37 -13.93
CA SER A 8 5.42 2.93 -12.65
C SER A 8 4.84 1.83 -11.76
N CYS A 9 5.44 1.62 -10.59
CA CYS A 9 5.03 0.59 -9.64
C CYS A 9 5.10 1.05 -8.18
N TRP A 10 4.45 0.31 -7.29
CA TRP A 10 4.64 0.50 -5.84
C TRP A 10 6.06 0.11 -5.42
N GLY A 11 6.61 0.82 -4.44
CA GLY A 11 7.94 0.55 -3.91
C GLY A 11 8.10 -0.80 -3.24
N GLY A 12 9.36 -1.20 -3.02
CA GLY A 12 9.74 -2.41 -2.32
C GLY A 12 9.78 -2.25 -0.80
N ASP A 13 9.59 -3.36 -0.10
CA ASP A 13 9.79 -3.53 1.35
C ASP A 13 9.80 -5.03 1.69
N TRP A 14 10.13 -5.40 2.93
CA TRP A 14 10.10 -6.78 3.43
C TRP A 14 10.98 -7.75 2.62
N GLY A 15 12.05 -7.24 2.01
CA GLY A 15 12.92 -8.00 1.11
C GLY A 15 12.33 -8.24 -0.29
N LEU A 16 11.23 -7.58 -0.64
CA LEU A 16 10.60 -7.62 -1.97
C LEU A 16 10.91 -6.36 -2.78
N PRO A 17 11.02 -6.47 -4.11
CA PRO A 17 11.22 -5.31 -4.98
C PRO A 17 9.93 -4.46 -5.13
N SER A 18 8.76 -5.04 -4.87
CA SER A 18 7.48 -4.34 -4.73
C SER A 18 6.59 -5.09 -3.74
N VAL A 19 5.80 -4.39 -2.93
CA VAL A 19 4.80 -5.01 -2.04
C VAL A 19 3.52 -5.40 -2.79
N HIS A 20 3.25 -4.78 -3.93
CA HIS A 20 2.02 -5.01 -4.68
C HIS A 20 2.16 -6.22 -5.62
N ALA A 21 1.26 -7.20 -5.49
CA ALA A 21 1.34 -8.46 -6.24
C ALA A 21 1.41 -8.25 -7.76
N GLU A 22 0.52 -7.45 -8.33
CA GLU A 22 0.50 -7.19 -9.77
C GLU A 22 1.76 -6.48 -10.27
N CYS A 23 2.38 -5.63 -9.44
CA CYS A 23 3.65 -4.98 -9.79
C CYS A 23 4.76 -6.02 -9.86
N LEU A 24 4.83 -6.92 -8.87
CA LEU A 24 5.78 -8.02 -8.86
C LEU A 24 5.61 -8.92 -10.08
N VAL A 25 4.38 -9.28 -10.47
CA VAL A 25 4.15 -10.11 -11.68
C VAL A 25 4.84 -9.49 -12.91
N VAL A 26 4.61 -8.19 -13.14
CA VAL A 26 5.20 -7.50 -14.29
C VAL A 26 6.72 -7.39 -14.18
N MET A 27 7.24 -7.03 -13.00
CA MET A 27 8.68 -6.92 -12.78
C MET A 27 9.39 -8.25 -12.97
N THR A 28 8.83 -9.33 -12.42
CA THR A 28 9.37 -10.69 -12.55
C THR A 28 9.31 -11.17 -13.98
N TYR A 29 8.19 -10.97 -14.68
CA TYR A 29 8.09 -11.31 -16.10
C TYR A 29 9.11 -10.56 -16.97
N ALA A 30 9.31 -9.27 -16.72
CA ALA A 30 10.32 -8.47 -17.42
C ALA A 30 11.73 -9.02 -17.17
N ARG A 31 12.05 -9.45 -15.94
CA ARG A 31 13.33 -10.08 -15.62
C ARG A 31 13.51 -11.43 -16.31
N PHE A 32 12.47 -12.27 -16.35
CA PHE A 32 12.50 -13.57 -17.00
C PHE A 32 12.70 -13.47 -18.53
N SER A 33 12.02 -12.51 -19.15
CA SER A 33 12.09 -12.27 -20.59
C SER A 33 13.28 -11.39 -21.02
N GLY A 34 14.07 -10.86 -20.07
CA GLY A 34 15.18 -9.96 -20.36
C GLY A 34 14.74 -8.58 -20.89
N ALA A 35 13.50 -8.18 -20.64
CA ALA A 35 12.98 -6.88 -21.09
C ALA A 35 13.69 -5.72 -20.38
N PRO A 36 14.21 -4.72 -21.12
CA PRO A 36 14.86 -3.55 -20.53
C PRO A 36 13.80 -2.60 -19.98
N LEU A 37 13.44 -2.81 -18.71
CA LEU A 37 12.44 -2.02 -18.01
C LEU A 37 13.10 -1.05 -17.03
N LYS A 38 12.85 0.25 -17.20
CA LYS A 38 13.20 1.24 -16.19
C LYS A 38 12.09 1.27 -15.13
N ILE A 39 12.45 1.03 -13.88
CA ILE A 39 11.48 1.01 -12.77
C ILE A 39 11.37 2.43 -12.20
N SER A 40 10.14 2.93 -12.16
CA SER A 40 9.77 4.23 -11.59
C SER A 40 8.91 3.96 -10.36
N VAL A 41 9.52 4.05 -9.19
CA VAL A 41 8.78 3.83 -7.94
C VAL A 41 7.89 5.02 -7.70
N ILE A 42 6.61 4.76 -7.47
CA ILE A 42 5.66 5.81 -7.11
C ILE A 42 6.02 6.27 -5.71
N ASP A 43 6.43 7.53 -5.65
CA ASP A 43 6.77 8.26 -4.44
C ASP A 43 5.79 9.42 -4.22
N ASN A 44 6.18 10.36 -3.36
CA ASN A 44 5.40 11.53 -2.97
C ASN A 44 4.95 12.42 -4.14
N ALA A 45 5.45 12.23 -5.36
CA ALA A 45 5.03 12.99 -6.54
C ALA A 45 3.70 12.50 -7.18
N TRP A 46 3.16 11.35 -6.75
CA TRP A 46 1.89 10.75 -7.26
C TRP A 46 1.63 10.95 -8.77
N ASN A 47 2.66 10.72 -9.60
CA ASN A 47 2.58 10.82 -11.05
C ASN A 47 1.98 9.55 -11.67
N ALA A 48 0.76 9.17 -11.28
CA ALA A 48 0.01 8.07 -11.87
C ALA A 48 -1.18 8.61 -12.69
N PRO A 49 -1.02 8.87 -14.00
CA PRO A 49 -2.03 9.53 -14.84
C PRO A 49 -3.42 8.91 -14.84
N ARG A 50 -3.54 7.62 -14.48
CA ARG A 50 -4.80 6.84 -14.55
C ARG A 50 -5.17 6.10 -13.28
N GLY A 51 -4.47 6.33 -12.17
CA GLY A 51 -4.81 5.79 -10.85
C GLY A 51 -4.77 4.26 -10.68
N SER A 52 -4.43 3.49 -11.72
CA SER A 52 -4.25 2.03 -11.66
C SER A 52 -2.78 1.66 -11.87
N ILE A 53 -2.22 0.90 -10.94
CA ILE A 53 -0.81 0.48 -10.90
C ILE A 53 -0.80 -1.05 -10.87
N PRO A 54 0.06 -1.74 -11.65
CA PRO A 54 1.18 -1.23 -12.45
C PRO A 54 0.77 -0.49 -13.73
N LEU A 55 1.60 0.48 -14.12
CA LEU A 55 1.44 1.28 -15.34
C LEU A 55 2.72 1.24 -16.16
N LEU A 56 2.65 0.75 -17.40
CA LEU A 56 3.74 0.80 -18.35
C LEU A 56 3.59 2.04 -19.25
N ILE A 57 4.66 2.79 -19.41
CA ILE A 57 4.80 3.92 -20.33
C ILE A 57 5.90 3.54 -21.32
N SER A 58 5.57 3.50 -22.61
CA SER A 58 6.53 3.28 -23.70
C SER A 58 6.20 4.28 -24.80
N ASP A 59 7.09 5.24 -25.03
CA ASP A 59 6.85 6.37 -25.92
C ASP A 59 5.50 7.06 -25.56
N ASP A 60 4.54 7.13 -26.49
CA ASP A 60 3.20 7.69 -26.26
C ASP A 60 2.16 6.66 -25.79
N ILE A 61 2.57 5.40 -25.63
CA ILE A 61 1.69 4.30 -25.26
C ILE A 61 1.75 4.12 -23.75
N VAL A 62 0.62 4.37 -23.10
CA VAL A 62 0.43 4.07 -21.69
C VAL A 62 -0.47 2.85 -21.58
N ILE A 63 -0.08 1.82 -20.83
CA ILE A 63 -0.84 0.57 -20.63
C ILE A 63 -0.92 0.25 -19.14
N SER A 64 -2.14 -0.05 -18.66
CA SER A 64 -2.36 -0.58 -17.31
C SER A 64 -2.82 -2.03 -17.37
N GLN A 65 -2.77 -2.73 -16.22
CA GLN A 65 -3.09 -4.15 -16.01
C GLN A 65 -1.97 -5.11 -16.42
N PRO A 66 -1.56 -6.05 -15.53
CA PRO A 66 -0.47 -7.00 -15.81
C PRO A 66 -0.64 -7.77 -17.11
N ALA A 67 -1.82 -8.35 -17.36
CA ALA A 67 -2.07 -9.16 -18.56
C ALA A 67 -1.86 -8.35 -19.87
N LYS A 68 -2.28 -7.08 -19.89
CA LYS A 68 -2.09 -6.19 -21.06
C LYS A 68 -0.63 -5.79 -21.22
N ILE A 69 0.06 -5.49 -20.11
CA ILE A 69 1.49 -5.16 -20.11
C ILE A 69 2.31 -6.35 -20.62
N LEU A 70 2.07 -7.56 -20.11
CA LEU A 70 2.74 -8.77 -20.57
C LEU A 70 2.48 -9.02 -22.06
N ASN A 71 1.24 -8.87 -22.52
CA ASN A 71 0.92 -8.98 -23.95
C ASN A 71 1.66 -7.95 -24.81
N PHE A 72 1.85 -6.72 -24.32
CA PHE A 72 2.65 -5.72 -24.99
C PHE A 72 4.13 -6.12 -25.06
N LEU A 73 4.72 -6.59 -23.96
CA LEU A 73 6.10 -7.07 -23.93
C LEU A 73 6.32 -8.24 -24.91
N ARG A 74 5.37 -9.18 -24.99
CA ARG A 74 5.41 -10.27 -25.98
C ARG A 74 5.44 -9.75 -27.41
N LYS A 75 4.64 -8.73 -27.74
CA LYS A 75 4.64 -8.09 -29.07
C LYS A 75 5.97 -7.40 -29.39
N GLN A 76 6.66 -6.91 -28.36
CA GLN A 76 8.02 -6.34 -28.47
C GLN A 76 9.14 -7.39 -28.47
N LYS A 77 8.80 -8.68 -28.68
CA LYS A 77 9.73 -9.83 -28.70
C LYS A 77 10.37 -10.16 -27.35
N TYR A 78 9.77 -9.70 -26.25
CA TYR A 78 10.12 -10.12 -24.90
C TYR A 78 9.09 -11.13 -24.42
N ASN A 79 9.34 -12.41 -24.71
CA ASN A 79 8.47 -13.51 -24.30
C ASN A 79 9.22 -14.51 -23.42
N ALA A 80 8.72 -14.79 -22.22
CA ALA A 80 9.25 -15.85 -21.37
C ALA A 80 8.75 -17.26 -21.78
N ASP A 81 7.73 -17.34 -22.64
CA ASP A 81 7.02 -18.58 -22.96
C ASP A 81 7.46 -19.22 -24.29
N TYR A 82 8.64 -18.87 -24.83
CA TYR A 82 9.07 -19.33 -26.15
C TYR A 82 9.16 -20.86 -26.30
N GLU A 83 9.43 -21.57 -25.21
CA GLU A 83 9.64 -23.02 -25.20
C GLU A 83 8.40 -23.80 -24.75
N LEU A 84 7.28 -23.11 -24.49
CA LEU A 84 6.05 -23.75 -24.04
C LEU A 84 5.31 -24.43 -25.20
N SER A 85 4.83 -25.65 -24.97
CA SER A 85 3.90 -26.30 -25.88
C SER A 85 2.51 -25.65 -25.81
N SER A 86 1.66 -25.87 -26.82
CA SER A 86 0.26 -25.39 -26.79
C SER A 86 -0.51 -25.93 -25.58
N LYS A 87 -0.17 -27.14 -25.11
CA LYS A 87 -0.75 -27.71 -23.89
C LYS A 87 -0.31 -26.94 -22.65
N ASP A 88 0.98 -26.65 -22.53
CA ASP A 88 1.51 -25.87 -21.40
C ASP A 88 0.97 -24.44 -21.39
N GLY A 89 0.72 -23.86 -22.57
CA GLY A 89 0.04 -22.57 -22.69
C GLY A 89 -1.39 -22.60 -22.16
N ALA A 90 -2.15 -23.67 -22.44
CA ALA A 90 -3.49 -23.86 -21.87
C ALA A 90 -3.44 -24.08 -20.35
N ASP A 91 -2.50 -24.89 -19.87
CA ASP A 91 -2.27 -25.13 -18.44
C ASP A 91 -1.89 -23.81 -17.73
N THR A 92 -1.05 -22.98 -18.34
CA THR A 92 -0.68 -21.66 -17.83
C THR A 92 -1.91 -20.78 -17.58
N LEU A 93 -2.81 -20.69 -18.55
CA LEU A 93 -4.04 -19.91 -18.41
C LEU A 93 -4.95 -20.49 -17.32
N ALA A 94 -5.06 -21.82 -17.23
CA ALA A 94 -5.86 -22.48 -16.20
C ALA A 94 -5.33 -22.19 -14.79
N TYR A 95 -4.01 -22.27 -14.58
CA TYR A 95 -3.41 -21.96 -13.29
C TYR A 95 -3.47 -20.47 -12.92
N ILE A 96 -3.34 -19.57 -13.90
CA ILE A 96 -3.54 -18.12 -13.66
C ILE A 96 -4.99 -17.85 -13.22
N ALA A 97 -5.97 -18.45 -13.90
CA ALA A 97 -7.38 -18.35 -13.50
C ALA A 97 -7.62 -18.93 -12.10
N LEU A 98 -6.97 -20.05 -11.76
CA LEU A 98 -7.03 -20.63 -10.42
C LEU A 98 -6.47 -19.67 -9.36
N LEU A 99 -5.32 -19.05 -9.61
CA LEU A 99 -4.73 -18.04 -8.72
C LEU A 99 -5.67 -16.86 -8.50
N GLU A 100 -6.22 -16.31 -9.59
CA GLU A 100 -7.09 -15.13 -9.54
C GLU A 100 -8.44 -15.40 -8.85
N GLU A 101 -8.98 -16.61 -8.97
CA GLU A 101 -10.29 -16.97 -8.42
C GLU A 101 -10.22 -17.54 -6.98
N LYS A 102 -9.14 -18.27 -6.65
CA LYS A 102 -9.00 -18.96 -5.35
C LYS A 102 -8.03 -18.27 -4.40
N LEU A 103 -6.84 -17.89 -4.87
CA LEU A 103 -5.80 -17.32 -3.99
C LEU A 103 -5.96 -15.81 -3.80
N HIS A 104 -6.25 -15.09 -4.88
CA HIS A 104 -6.29 -13.63 -4.85
C HIS A 104 -7.33 -13.04 -3.88
N PRO A 105 -8.56 -13.57 -3.76
CA PRO A 105 -9.53 -13.09 -2.77
C PRO A 105 -9.01 -13.22 -1.32
N ALA A 106 -8.34 -14.33 -1.00
CA ALA A 106 -7.78 -14.53 0.34
C ALA A 106 -6.60 -13.60 0.63
N MET A 107 -5.77 -13.31 -0.38
CA MET A 107 -4.74 -12.27 -0.28
C MET A 107 -5.38 -10.91 0.00
N LEU A 108 -6.39 -10.51 -0.79
CA LEU A 108 -7.07 -9.23 -0.61
C LEU A 108 -7.66 -9.11 0.80
N TYR A 109 -8.29 -10.17 1.29
CA TYR A 109 -8.83 -10.20 2.65
C TYR A 109 -7.72 -10.02 3.70
N THR A 110 -6.65 -10.80 3.60
CA THR A 110 -5.51 -10.75 4.54
C THR A 110 -4.85 -9.37 4.60
N PHE A 111 -4.70 -8.69 3.47
CA PHE A 111 -4.05 -7.38 3.40
C PHE A 111 -4.99 -6.21 3.75
N TRP A 112 -6.24 -6.22 3.26
CA TRP A 112 -7.08 -5.03 3.21
C TRP A 112 -8.33 -5.06 4.09
N ILE A 113 -8.70 -6.23 4.61
CA ILE A 113 -9.95 -6.43 5.37
C ILE A 113 -9.66 -6.90 6.78
N GLU A 114 -8.72 -7.84 6.95
CA GLU A 114 -8.29 -8.30 8.26
C GLU A 114 -7.77 -7.13 9.09
N ALA A 115 -8.47 -6.83 10.20
CA ALA A 115 -8.33 -5.56 10.91
C ALA A 115 -6.90 -5.36 11.44
N ASP A 116 -6.34 -6.39 12.09
CA ASP A 116 -5.01 -6.31 12.70
C ASP A 116 -3.93 -6.08 11.64
N ASN A 117 -4.02 -6.78 10.51
CA ASN A 117 -3.08 -6.63 9.41
C ASN A 117 -3.25 -5.28 8.69
N TYR A 118 -4.50 -4.86 8.45
CA TYR A 118 -4.80 -3.62 7.77
C TYR A 118 -4.30 -2.39 8.55
N TYR A 119 -4.63 -2.29 9.84
CA TYR A 119 -4.30 -1.11 10.64
C TYR A 119 -2.83 -1.05 11.03
N ASN A 120 -2.16 -2.18 11.27
CA ASN A 120 -0.78 -2.19 11.76
C ASN A 120 0.28 -2.35 10.66
N VAL A 121 -0.06 -2.95 9.51
CA VAL A 121 0.91 -3.26 8.45
C VAL A 121 0.55 -2.56 7.14
N THR A 122 -0.59 -2.91 6.54
CA THR A 122 -0.91 -2.49 5.17
C THR A 122 -1.15 -0.99 5.07
N LYS A 123 -2.13 -0.46 5.81
CA LYS A 123 -2.52 0.96 5.71
C LYS A 123 -1.36 1.91 6.04
N PRO A 124 -0.60 1.75 7.14
CA PRO A 124 0.53 2.63 7.43
C PRO A 124 1.59 2.61 6.33
N TRP A 125 1.88 1.42 5.78
CA TRP A 125 2.88 1.25 4.74
C TRP A 125 2.51 1.94 3.42
N PHE A 126 1.26 1.79 2.98
CA PHE A 126 0.78 2.47 1.77
C PHE A 126 0.63 3.99 2.01
N ALA A 127 0.10 4.40 3.16
CA ALA A 127 -0.12 5.80 3.49
C ALA A 127 1.18 6.61 3.56
N SER A 128 2.30 6.02 4.01
CA SER A 128 3.59 6.71 4.10
C SER A 128 4.24 7.03 2.75
N ARG A 129 3.76 6.43 1.66
CA ARG A 129 4.28 6.58 0.29
C ARG A 129 3.40 7.45 -0.59
N ILE A 130 2.36 8.04 -0.02
CA ILE A 130 1.38 8.85 -0.73
C ILE A 130 1.38 10.23 -0.07
N PRO A 131 1.39 11.33 -0.84
CA PRO A 131 1.33 12.67 -0.26
C PRO A 131 -0.03 12.94 0.38
N PHE A 132 -0.05 13.78 1.42
CA PHE A 132 -1.29 14.36 1.92
C PHE A 132 -1.95 15.22 0.83
N PRO A 133 -3.28 15.14 0.62
CA PRO A 133 -4.30 14.42 1.42
C PRO A 133 -4.62 13.00 0.92
N LEU A 134 -4.03 12.55 -0.19
CA LEU A 134 -4.34 11.26 -0.81
C LEU A 134 -3.98 10.07 0.09
N SER A 135 -3.01 10.22 0.99
CA SER A 135 -2.63 9.19 1.98
C SER A 135 -3.78 8.74 2.89
N TRP A 136 -4.77 9.59 3.13
CA TRP A 136 -5.96 9.23 3.90
C TRP A 136 -7.02 8.53 3.04
N TYR A 137 -7.23 9.04 1.83
CA TYR A 137 -8.28 8.56 0.95
C TYR A 137 -7.93 7.24 0.27
N LEU A 138 -6.72 7.10 -0.28
CA LEU A 138 -6.39 6.03 -1.20
C LEU A 138 -6.33 4.64 -0.52
N PRO A 139 -5.68 4.44 0.64
CA PRO A 139 -5.73 3.15 1.33
C PRO A 139 -7.14 2.74 1.75
N ARG A 140 -8.03 3.71 2.02
CA ARG A 140 -9.46 3.44 2.29
C ARG A 140 -10.19 3.02 1.01
N LYS A 141 -9.93 3.69 -0.11
CA LYS A 141 -10.46 3.31 -1.42
C LYS A 141 -10.01 1.90 -1.80
N MET A 142 -8.72 1.58 -1.67
CA MET A 142 -8.18 0.25 -1.96
C MET A 142 -8.81 -0.84 -1.09
N SER A 143 -9.04 -0.57 0.20
CA SER A 143 -9.76 -1.49 1.08
C SER A 143 -11.22 -1.71 0.62
N ARG A 144 -11.93 -0.64 0.25
CA ARG A 144 -13.28 -0.74 -0.32
C ARG A 144 -13.30 -1.53 -1.63
N ASP A 145 -12.34 -1.29 -2.51
CA ASP A 145 -12.22 -2.00 -3.79
C ASP A 145 -11.95 -3.50 -3.57
N ALA A 146 -11.12 -3.84 -2.57
CA ALA A 146 -10.89 -5.22 -2.16
C ALA A 146 -12.16 -5.91 -1.65
N VAL A 147 -12.92 -5.25 -0.76
CA VAL A 147 -14.22 -5.75 -0.27
C VAL A 147 -15.19 -5.95 -1.43
N ASN A 148 -15.36 -4.94 -2.28
CA ASN A 148 -16.27 -5.00 -3.43
C ASN A 148 -15.92 -6.17 -4.35
N ARG A 149 -14.64 -6.39 -4.65
CA ARG A 149 -14.20 -7.50 -5.49
C ARG A 149 -14.56 -8.85 -4.90
N ILE A 150 -14.32 -9.05 -3.59
CA ILE A 150 -14.68 -10.30 -2.92
C ILE A 150 -16.19 -10.53 -2.94
N LEU A 151 -16.99 -9.50 -2.65
CA LEU A 151 -18.45 -9.59 -2.65
C LEU A 151 -19.02 -9.87 -4.04
N LEU A 152 -18.43 -9.32 -5.10
CA LEU A 152 -18.84 -9.59 -6.49
C LEU A 152 -18.56 -11.04 -6.91
N THR A 153 -17.47 -11.63 -6.43
CA THR A 153 -17.06 -13.00 -6.79
C THR A 153 -17.71 -14.07 -5.91
N LYS A 154 -17.82 -13.84 -4.59
CA LYS A 154 -18.31 -14.83 -3.62
C LYS A 154 -19.76 -14.59 -3.18
N GLY A 155 -20.35 -13.46 -3.54
CA GLY A 155 -21.67 -13.03 -3.06
C GLY A 155 -21.59 -12.23 -1.76
N GLY A 156 -22.68 -11.52 -1.44
CA GLY A 156 -22.79 -10.70 -0.24
C GLY A 156 -24.06 -10.97 0.56
N PRO A 157 -24.23 -10.30 1.72
CA PRO A 157 -25.43 -10.42 2.54
C PRO A 157 -26.72 -10.11 1.75
N PRO A 158 -27.84 -10.81 2.01
CA PRO A 158 -28.05 -11.78 3.09
C PRO A 158 -27.64 -13.23 2.74
N LEU A 159 -27.10 -13.48 1.55
CA LEU A 159 -26.82 -14.85 1.08
C LEU A 159 -25.65 -15.50 1.83
N TYR A 160 -24.65 -14.71 2.22
CA TYR A 160 -23.48 -15.15 2.98
C TYR A 160 -23.09 -14.13 4.05
N SER A 161 -22.70 -14.63 5.23
CA SER A 161 -22.05 -13.81 6.27
C SER A 161 -20.59 -13.54 5.90
N ILE A 162 -20.04 -12.40 6.37
CA ILE A 162 -18.60 -12.06 6.20
C ILE A 162 -17.71 -13.19 6.75
N THR A 163 -18.10 -13.80 7.86
CA THR A 163 -17.37 -14.93 8.48
C THR A 163 -17.40 -16.20 7.63
N GLU A 164 -18.52 -16.48 6.96
CA GLU A 164 -18.63 -17.64 6.06
C GLU A 164 -17.78 -17.43 4.81
N ILE A 165 -17.80 -16.21 4.26
CA ILE A 165 -16.95 -15.81 3.14
C ILE A 165 -15.48 -15.98 3.53
N GLU A 166 -15.07 -15.52 4.72
CA GLU A 166 -13.71 -15.68 5.24
C GLU A 166 -13.28 -17.16 5.27
N VAL A 167 -14.10 -18.04 5.86
CA VAL A 167 -13.79 -19.47 5.93
C VAL A 167 -13.67 -20.07 4.53
N GLN A 168 -14.56 -19.70 3.62
CA GLN A 168 -14.54 -20.17 2.24
C GLN A 168 -13.28 -19.72 1.49
N ILE A 169 -12.94 -18.42 1.52
CA ILE A 169 -11.79 -17.89 0.78
C ILE A 169 -10.47 -18.48 1.29
N TYR A 170 -10.33 -18.69 2.61
CA TYR A 170 -9.12 -19.30 3.16
C TYR A 170 -9.04 -20.78 2.82
N ARG A 171 -10.15 -21.51 2.85
CA ARG A 171 -10.20 -22.91 2.41
C ARG A 171 -9.78 -23.03 0.93
N ASP A 172 -10.39 -22.22 0.07
CA ASP A 172 -10.13 -22.15 -1.37
C ASP A 172 -8.66 -21.82 -1.66
N ALA A 173 -8.09 -20.85 -0.94
CA ALA A 173 -6.69 -20.45 -1.09
C ALA A 173 -5.73 -21.56 -0.65
N LYS A 174 -5.99 -22.25 0.48
CA LYS A 174 -5.17 -23.38 0.93
C LYS A 174 -5.17 -24.53 -0.08
N GLU A 175 -6.33 -24.83 -0.66
CA GLU A 175 -6.45 -25.82 -1.73
C GLU A 175 -5.62 -25.41 -2.96
N CYS A 176 -5.73 -24.14 -3.38
CA CYS A 176 -4.91 -23.60 -4.48
C CYS A 176 -3.41 -23.73 -4.19
N LEU A 177 -2.94 -23.38 -2.99
CA LEU A 177 -1.54 -23.53 -2.61
C LEU A 177 -1.08 -24.98 -2.65
N ASN A 178 -1.90 -25.93 -2.20
CA ASN A 178 -1.58 -27.35 -2.28
C ASN A 178 -1.48 -27.82 -3.74
N LEU A 179 -2.39 -27.38 -4.62
CA LEU A 179 -2.34 -27.70 -6.05
C LEU A 179 -1.09 -27.14 -6.73
N LEU A 180 -0.70 -25.90 -6.39
CA LEU A 180 0.52 -25.28 -6.90
C LEU A 180 1.77 -26.01 -6.39
N SER A 181 1.81 -26.36 -5.11
CA SER A 181 2.91 -27.13 -4.53
C SER A 181 3.05 -28.50 -5.19
N ASN A 182 1.94 -29.20 -5.42
CA ASN A 182 1.93 -30.48 -6.13
C ASN A 182 2.39 -30.34 -7.58
N ARG A 183 1.98 -29.26 -8.27
CA ARG A 183 2.38 -29.00 -9.65
C ARG A 183 3.86 -28.66 -9.77
N LEU A 184 4.41 -27.85 -8.87
CA LEU A 184 5.83 -27.50 -8.85
C LEU A 184 6.68 -28.74 -8.53
N GLY A 185 6.23 -29.56 -7.57
CA GLY A 185 6.95 -30.75 -7.13
C GLY A 185 8.36 -30.39 -6.66
N SER A 186 9.36 -31.03 -7.27
CA SER A 186 10.79 -30.78 -7.04
C SER A 186 11.45 -29.95 -8.15
N SER A 187 10.67 -29.46 -9.12
CA SER A 187 11.19 -28.67 -10.23
C SER A 187 11.51 -27.24 -9.78
N PRO A 188 12.51 -26.57 -10.37
CA PRO A 188 12.81 -25.17 -10.03
C PRO A 188 11.72 -24.21 -10.55
N PHE A 189 11.04 -24.55 -11.65
CA PHE A 189 9.93 -23.80 -12.25
C PHE A 189 8.78 -24.74 -12.66
N PHE A 190 7.59 -24.17 -12.89
CA PHE A 190 6.35 -24.94 -13.13
C PHE A 190 6.34 -25.76 -14.43
N PHE A 191 7.18 -25.41 -15.40
CA PHE A 191 7.34 -26.12 -16.68
C PHE A 191 8.78 -26.59 -16.93
N GLY A 192 9.56 -26.80 -15.86
CA GLY A 192 10.90 -27.37 -15.94
C GLY A 192 11.99 -26.41 -15.46
N ASN A 193 13.02 -26.20 -16.28
CA ASN A 193 14.26 -25.52 -15.87
C ASN A 193 14.32 -24.03 -16.20
N LYS A 194 13.36 -23.51 -16.97
CA LYS A 194 13.30 -22.09 -17.35
C LYS A 194 12.05 -21.43 -16.79
N PRO A 195 12.17 -20.17 -16.33
CA PRO A 195 11.02 -19.45 -15.83
C PRO A 195 10.07 -19.04 -16.97
N THR A 196 8.78 -19.02 -16.67
CA THR A 196 7.69 -18.75 -17.62
C THR A 196 6.76 -17.66 -17.09
N THR A 197 5.73 -17.30 -17.87
CA THR A 197 4.64 -16.44 -17.39
C THR A 197 4.02 -16.99 -16.11
N LEU A 198 3.78 -18.32 -16.03
CA LEU A 198 3.14 -18.91 -14.86
C LEU A 198 3.97 -18.67 -13.60
N ASP A 199 5.29 -18.86 -13.68
CA ASP A 199 6.20 -18.62 -12.56
C ASP A 199 6.15 -17.17 -12.09
N ALA A 200 6.03 -16.21 -13.01
CA ALA A 200 5.94 -14.78 -12.67
C ALA A 200 4.64 -14.46 -11.93
N PHE A 201 3.51 -15.04 -12.36
CA PHE A 201 2.22 -14.89 -11.68
C PHE A 201 2.23 -15.53 -10.30
N VAL A 202 2.67 -16.80 -10.20
CA VAL A 202 2.78 -17.52 -8.93
C VAL A 202 3.67 -16.74 -7.96
N PHE A 203 4.86 -16.34 -8.38
CA PHE A 203 5.76 -15.54 -7.54
C PHE A 203 5.12 -14.22 -7.11
N GLY A 204 4.49 -13.49 -8.02
CA GLY A 204 3.89 -12.20 -7.72
C GLY A 204 2.79 -12.27 -6.65
N PHE A 205 2.04 -13.38 -6.60
CA PHE A 205 1.05 -13.58 -5.54
C PHE A 205 1.64 -14.22 -4.27
N LEU A 206 2.56 -15.16 -4.38
CA LEU A 206 3.09 -15.86 -3.21
C LEU A 206 4.06 -15.00 -2.41
N ALA A 207 4.90 -14.20 -3.07
CA ALA A 207 5.98 -13.47 -2.39
C ALA A 207 5.47 -12.40 -1.40
N PRO A 208 4.48 -11.54 -1.72
CA PRO A 208 3.88 -10.63 -0.74
C PRO A 208 3.25 -11.35 0.45
N LEU A 209 2.54 -12.45 0.18
CA LEU A 209 1.90 -13.25 1.22
C LEU A 209 2.92 -13.93 2.14
N TYR A 210 4.05 -14.37 1.58
CA TYR A 210 5.13 -15.05 2.30
C TYR A 210 5.98 -14.10 3.14
N LYS A 211 6.32 -12.91 2.61
CA LYS A 211 7.30 -12.00 3.24
C LYS A 211 6.69 -10.91 4.10
N ALA A 212 5.41 -10.55 3.90
CA ALA A 212 4.80 -9.49 4.70
C ALA A 212 4.75 -9.83 6.19
N PRO A 213 5.03 -8.87 7.09
CA PRO A 213 5.07 -9.08 8.54
C PRO A 213 3.65 -9.01 9.14
N PHE A 214 2.76 -9.92 8.73
CA PHE A 214 1.39 -9.96 9.23
C PHE A 214 1.33 -10.30 10.72
N LEU A 215 0.34 -9.74 11.41
CA LEU A 215 0.02 -10.09 12.79
C LEU A 215 -0.85 -11.36 12.83
N LYS A 216 -1.88 -11.42 11.98
CA LYS A 216 -2.64 -12.64 11.75
C LYS A 216 -2.09 -13.37 10.53
N VAL A 217 -1.55 -14.57 10.79
CA VAL A 217 -0.71 -15.31 9.85
C VAL A 217 -1.35 -16.59 9.31
N GLN A 218 -2.66 -16.81 9.48
CA GLN A 218 -3.32 -18.08 9.15
C GLN A 218 -3.02 -18.64 7.75
N LEU A 219 -3.07 -17.80 6.71
CA LEU A 219 -2.75 -18.20 5.34
C LEU A 219 -1.23 -18.30 5.11
N GLN A 220 -0.46 -17.43 5.73
CA GLN A 220 1.01 -17.42 5.65
C GLN A 220 1.61 -18.67 6.31
N GLU A 221 1.05 -19.15 7.42
CA GLU A 221 1.45 -20.38 8.09
C GLU A 221 1.26 -21.60 7.19
N HIS A 222 0.10 -21.70 6.52
CA HIS A 222 -0.14 -22.78 5.55
C HIS A 222 0.86 -22.73 4.40
N LEU A 223 1.17 -21.54 3.87
CA LEU A 223 2.19 -21.38 2.83
C LEU A 223 3.57 -21.82 3.32
N LYS A 224 3.95 -21.48 4.56
CA LYS A 224 5.22 -21.88 5.18
C LYS A 224 5.34 -23.40 5.41
N GLN A 225 4.22 -24.12 5.48
CA GLN A 225 4.20 -25.59 5.52
C GLN A 225 4.50 -26.25 4.17
N LEU A 226 4.54 -25.47 3.08
CA LEU A 226 4.85 -25.91 1.72
C LEU A 226 6.27 -25.44 1.33
N PRO A 227 7.33 -26.18 1.72
CA PRO A 227 8.71 -25.70 1.61
C PRO A 227 9.16 -25.49 0.16
N ASN A 228 8.65 -26.26 -0.80
CA ASN A 228 8.98 -26.09 -2.21
C ASN A 228 8.52 -24.74 -2.77
N LEU A 229 7.35 -24.26 -2.36
CA LEU A 229 6.85 -22.93 -2.73
C LEU A 229 7.65 -21.81 -2.05
N CYS A 230 8.09 -22.02 -0.81
CA CYS A 230 8.95 -21.06 -0.10
C CYS A 230 10.32 -20.94 -0.79
N HIS A 231 10.97 -22.08 -1.08
CA HIS A 231 12.22 -22.12 -1.83
C HIS A 231 12.09 -21.48 -3.20
N PHE A 232 11.01 -21.77 -3.93
CA PHE A 232 10.70 -21.12 -5.21
C PHE A 232 10.70 -19.59 -5.10
N CYS A 233 10.07 -19.03 -4.07
CA CYS A 233 10.07 -17.57 -3.85
C CYS A 233 11.46 -17.04 -3.53
N ASP A 234 12.20 -17.72 -2.64
CA ASP A 234 13.54 -17.30 -2.21
C ASP A 234 14.56 -17.38 -3.35
N ASP A 235 14.48 -18.43 -4.19
CA ASP A 235 15.32 -18.63 -5.36
C ASP A 235 15.08 -17.55 -6.41
N ILE A 236 13.82 -17.19 -6.69
CA ILE A 236 13.52 -16.10 -7.63
C ILE A 236 14.06 -14.76 -7.12
N LEU A 237 13.89 -14.45 -5.84
CA LEU A 237 14.44 -13.24 -5.23
C LEU A 237 15.97 -13.20 -5.36
N SER A 238 16.63 -14.31 -5.05
CA SER A 238 18.09 -14.45 -5.09
C SER A 238 18.64 -14.36 -6.52
N CYS A 239 18.02 -15.04 -7.48
CA CYS A 239 18.52 -15.13 -8.85
C CYS A 239 18.20 -13.89 -9.68
N TYR A 240 17.03 -13.26 -9.50
CA TYR A 240 16.56 -12.19 -10.38
C TYR A 240 16.54 -10.79 -9.74
N PHE A 241 16.58 -10.69 -8.41
CA PHE A 241 16.42 -9.40 -7.71
C PHE A 241 17.57 -9.01 -6.77
N ARG A 242 18.55 -9.90 -6.50
CA ARG A 242 19.71 -9.65 -5.62
C ARG A 242 20.51 -8.39 -5.97
N ARG A 243 20.50 -7.92 -7.22
CA ARG A 243 21.32 -6.79 -7.69
C ARG A 243 20.65 -5.41 -7.60
N ASN A 244 19.38 -5.32 -7.19
CA ASN A 244 18.65 -4.03 -7.11
C ASN A 244 18.58 -3.44 -5.68
N PHE A 245 19.17 -4.09 -4.67
CA PHE A 245 19.14 -3.60 -3.29
C PHE A 245 20.17 -2.49 -3.00
N SER A 246 21.03 -2.13 -3.95
CA SER A 246 22.11 -1.13 -3.77
C SER A 246 21.88 0.17 -4.55
N GLY A 247 20.64 0.50 -4.90
CA GLY A 247 20.31 1.53 -5.89
C GLY A 247 19.20 2.50 -5.48
N THR A 248 19.17 2.93 -4.23
CA THR A 248 18.46 4.15 -3.83
C THR A 248 19.46 5.04 -3.11
N SER A 249 19.99 6.03 -3.84
CA SER A 249 20.85 7.07 -3.28
C SER A 249 20.07 7.86 -2.22
N PRO A 250 20.66 8.24 -1.07
CA PRO A 250 19.98 8.92 0.03
C PRO A 250 19.75 10.43 -0.23
N GLU A 251 19.58 10.86 -1.47
CA GLU A 251 19.39 12.29 -1.80
C GLU A 251 18.07 12.87 -1.25
N GLY A 252 17.11 12.00 -0.91
CA GLY A 252 15.85 12.39 -0.27
C GLY A 252 15.90 12.46 1.26
N GLN A 253 16.88 11.83 1.91
CA GLN A 253 16.95 11.77 3.38
C GLN A 253 17.60 13.06 3.93
N ASP A 254 18.68 13.50 3.28
CA ASP A 254 19.40 14.73 3.66
C ASP A 254 18.54 15.99 3.53
N THR A 255 17.63 16.01 2.55
CA THR A 255 16.70 17.14 2.37
C THR A 255 15.58 17.15 3.40
N VAL A 256 15.10 15.99 3.84
CA VAL A 256 14.13 15.87 4.93
C VAL A 256 14.76 16.26 6.27
N ASP A 257 15.98 15.81 6.54
CA ASP A 257 16.71 16.15 7.77
C ASP A 257 17.07 17.65 7.82
N ALA A 258 17.47 18.24 6.69
CA ALA A 258 17.71 19.68 6.59
C ALA A 258 16.43 20.51 6.82
N ASN A 259 15.29 20.03 6.34
CA ASN A 259 14.00 20.71 6.56
C ASN A 259 13.52 20.56 8.02
N LEU A 260 13.75 19.40 8.65
CA LEU A 260 13.41 19.17 10.04
C LEU A 260 14.28 20.02 10.98
N GLN A 261 15.57 20.19 10.66
CA GLN A 261 16.46 21.10 11.37
C GLN A 261 16.03 22.57 11.24
N LYS A 262 15.61 23.00 10.04
CA LYS A 262 15.05 24.35 9.84
C LYS A 262 13.77 24.59 10.64
N LEU A 263 12.86 23.60 10.67
CA LEU A 263 11.65 23.66 11.50
C LEU A 263 11.99 23.77 12.99
N THR A 264 12.97 22.99 13.45
CA THR A 264 13.42 23.02 14.85
C THR A 264 14.04 24.37 15.22
N GLN A 265 14.82 24.98 14.32
CA GLN A 265 15.36 26.33 14.52
C GLN A 265 14.26 27.40 14.56
N LEU A 266 13.22 27.29 13.73
CA LEU A 266 12.09 28.22 13.73
C LEU A 266 11.31 28.15 15.04
N VAL A 267 11.01 26.94 15.52
CA VAL A 267 10.31 26.74 16.80
C VAL A 267 11.13 27.30 17.97
N ASN A 268 12.44 27.04 18.01
CA ASN A 268 13.31 27.61 19.04
C ASN A 268 13.39 29.15 18.96
N LYS A 269 13.33 29.72 17.76
CA LYS A 269 13.31 31.17 17.57
C LYS A 269 12.01 31.80 18.06
N GLU A 270 10.86 31.16 17.83
CA GLU A 270 9.57 31.61 18.36
C GLU A 270 9.52 31.52 19.89
N SER A 271 9.97 30.41 20.48
CA SER A 271 10.03 30.25 21.95
C SER A 271 10.85 31.38 22.60
N ASN A 272 12.02 31.71 22.03
CA ASN A 272 12.86 32.81 22.52
C ASN A 272 12.21 34.19 22.37
N LEU A 273 11.37 34.40 21.34
CA LEU A 273 10.64 35.65 21.15
C LEU A 273 9.52 35.79 22.18
N ILE A 274 8.82 34.70 22.48
CA ILE A 274 7.76 34.66 23.49
C ILE A 274 8.35 34.94 24.88
N GLU A 275 9.48 34.31 25.22
CA GLU A 275 10.16 34.55 26.50
C GLU A 275 10.62 36.02 26.65
N LYS A 276 11.17 36.61 25.58
CA LYS A 276 11.51 38.04 25.56
C LYS A 276 10.30 38.97 25.67
N MET A 277 9.15 38.58 25.13
CA MET A 277 7.92 39.35 25.28
C MET A 277 7.39 39.27 26.71
N ASP A 278 7.44 38.10 27.34
CA ASP A 278 7.01 37.92 28.74
C ASP A 278 7.93 38.67 29.72
N ASP A 279 9.24 38.66 29.46
CA ASP A 279 10.21 39.46 30.23
C ASP A 279 10.01 40.97 30.08
N ASN A 280 9.65 41.45 28.88
CA ASN A 280 9.31 42.85 28.67
C ASN A 280 7.99 43.23 29.36
N LEU A 281 7.01 42.32 29.38
CA LEU A 281 5.76 42.51 30.14
C LEU A 281 6.01 42.56 31.64
N ARG A 282 6.90 41.71 32.18
CA ARG A 282 7.31 41.74 33.60
C ARG A 282 8.09 42.99 33.99
N LYS A 283 8.82 43.59 33.05
CA LYS A 283 9.59 44.84 33.27
C LYS A 283 8.79 46.11 33.00
N SER A 284 7.55 46.00 32.54
CA SER A 284 6.68 47.15 32.33
C SER A 284 6.26 47.76 33.67
N PRO A 285 6.39 49.08 33.88
CA PRO A 285 6.06 49.71 35.15
C PRO A 285 4.57 49.58 35.47
N GLN A 286 4.25 48.89 36.58
CA GLN A 286 2.88 48.82 37.09
C GLN A 286 2.41 50.22 37.51
N HIS A 287 1.36 50.72 36.88
CA HIS A 287 0.68 51.92 37.34
C HIS A 287 0.00 51.65 38.70
N PRO A 288 0.16 52.55 39.70
CA PRO A 288 -0.46 52.37 41.00
C PRO A 288 -2.00 52.44 40.90
N PRO A 289 -2.73 51.76 41.79
CA PRO A 289 -4.18 51.68 41.72
C PRO A 289 -4.82 53.06 41.94
N ARG A 290 -5.76 53.40 41.06
CA ARG A 290 -6.56 54.63 41.10
C ARG A 290 -7.39 54.63 42.40
N LYS A 291 -7.14 55.60 43.29
CA LYS A 291 -7.92 55.78 44.54
C LYS A 291 -9.38 56.06 44.22
N LEU A 292 -10.30 55.24 44.76
CA LEU A 292 -11.73 55.53 44.79
C LEU A 292 -11.96 56.84 45.56
N THR A 293 -12.70 57.77 44.95
CA THR A 293 -13.20 58.96 45.65
C THR A 293 -14.59 58.67 46.19
N THR A 294 -14.71 58.74 47.52
CA THR A 294 -15.93 58.60 48.30
C THR A 294 -16.94 59.69 47.90
N VAL A 295 -18.12 59.31 47.42
CA VAL A 295 -19.29 60.21 47.37
C VAL A 295 -20.27 59.76 48.45
N LYS A 296 -20.65 60.73 49.29
CA LYS A 296 -21.48 60.57 50.48
C LYS A 296 -22.91 60.12 50.14
N LEU A 297 -23.41 59.27 51.03
CA LEU A 297 -24.77 58.76 51.17
C LEU A 297 -25.75 59.90 51.52
N SER A 298 -26.88 59.99 50.82
CA SER A 298 -28.11 60.61 51.33
C SER A 298 -29.28 59.66 51.08
N THR A 299 -29.87 59.20 52.17
CA THR A 299 -31.05 58.34 52.30
C THR A 299 -32.35 59.12 52.13
N ALA A 300 -33.28 58.58 51.35
CA ALA A 300 -34.75 58.58 51.53
C ALA A 300 -35.34 57.90 50.26
N GLU A 301 -35.79 56.64 50.35
CA GLU A 301 -37.18 56.26 50.63
C GLU A 301 -38.19 56.79 49.60
N GLU A 302 -38.65 55.90 48.73
CA GLU A 302 -40.06 55.44 48.62
C GLU A 302 -40.35 54.90 47.21
N GLY A 303 -41.16 53.85 47.13
CA GLY A 303 -42.12 53.74 46.03
C GLY A 303 -41.90 52.64 45.00
N ASN A 304 -42.24 51.40 45.40
CA ASN A 304 -43.26 50.58 44.75
C ASN A 304 -43.06 49.99 43.33
N ASN A 305 -43.29 48.67 43.30
CA ASN A 305 -44.06 47.89 42.32
C ASN A 305 -43.43 47.16 41.12
N SER A 306 -43.70 45.84 41.16
CA SER A 306 -44.17 44.94 40.09
C SER A 306 -43.18 44.25 39.14
N LEU A 307 -42.81 43.02 39.53
CA LEU A 307 -43.12 41.75 38.86
C LEU A 307 -43.83 41.80 37.49
N ASN A 308 -43.22 41.14 36.50
CA ASN A 308 -43.79 40.30 35.41
C ASN A 308 -42.55 39.80 34.62
N ARG A 309 -42.10 38.53 34.55
CA ARG A 309 -42.70 37.21 34.25
C ARG A 309 -43.55 37.17 32.98
N LEU A 310 -43.30 36.11 32.19
CA LEU A 310 -44.11 35.48 31.12
C LEU A 310 -43.84 36.03 29.70
N SER A 311 -43.55 35.25 28.65
CA SER A 311 -43.61 33.79 28.38
C SER A 311 -42.82 33.45 27.08
N PRO A 312 -42.75 32.17 26.66
CA PRO A 312 -41.90 31.66 25.59
C PRO A 312 -42.63 31.48 24.24
N LEU A 313 -41.83 31.34 23.18
CA LEU A 313 -41.96 30.38 22.06
C LEU A 313 -40.73 30.51 21.15
#